data_AF-A0A9J7N118-F1
#
_entry.id   AF-A0A9J7N118-F1
#
_cell.length_a   1.000
_cell.length_b   1.000
_cell.length_c   1.000
_cell.angle_alpha   90.00
_cell.angle_beta   90.00
_cell.angle_gamma   90.00
#
_symmetry.space_group_name_H-M   'P 1'
#
loop_
_entity.id
_entity.type
_entity.pdbx_description
1 polymer ?
#
loop_
_entity_poly.entity_id
_entity_poly.type
_entity_poly.pdbx_seq_one_letter_code
_entity_poly.pdbx_strand_id
1 'polypeptide(L)'
;MSEVEERDGTVLWKGSTLHMGRAQRGRPSDLAAHRGEVIRDCQQILNSTLHHLGRRFDALLSQSVLSAARVFQFSSWQQEDEEEEEDDTEDDIEEDKLRKIYRHFQRPLEVNGFELESALREWHELKRVCRTQLSGMRRPPSFKDFWVMMLRREEQEYRNVFQLLRLVLTIPIHTAECERSFSLMNRVKTDWRSCLAPACLTSLMAISLSEQSVETFDPVPAIRLWWTAGRRRPSTAPYGPRPRGETETPISDSTSSEEEQ
;
A
#
# COMPACT_ATOMS: atom_id res chain seq x y z
N MET A 1 30.85 -8.92 17.27
CA MET A 1 31.23 -8.03 18.40
C MET A 1 30.92 -6.61 17.97
N SER A 2 29.90 -5.97 18.55
CA SER A 2 29.44 -4.67 18.08
C SER A 2 30.27 -3.54 18.72
N GLU A 3 30.89 -2.72 17.88
CA GLU A 3 31.71 -1.56 18.28
C GLU A 3 30.88 -0.55 19.09
N VAL A 4 31.25 -0.41 20.36
CA VAL A 4 30.81 0.66 21.24
C VAL A 4 32.05 1.51 21.48
N GLU A 5 31.97 2.77 21.07
CA GLU A 5 33.05 3.74 21.24
C GLU A 5 32.72 4.69 22.39
N GLU A 6 33.75 5.07 23.13
CA GLU A 6 33.65 6.12 24.15
C GLU A 6 34.41 7.33 23.64
N ARG A 7 33.70 8.47 23.53
CA ARG A 7 34.32 9.78 23.27
C ARG A 7 33.88 10.74 24.36
N ASP A 8 34.86 11.32 25.05
CA ASP A 8 34.66 12.39 26.03
C ASP A 8 33.58 12.09 27.09
N GLY A 9 33.61 10.90 27.68
CA GLY A 9 32.67 10.47 28.72
C GLY A 9 31.24 10.20 28.23
N THR A 10 31.05 10.12 26.91
CA THR A 10 29.77 9.80 26.28
C THR A 10 29.86 8.48 25.53
N VAL A 11 28.87 7.61 25.76
CA VAL A 11 28.82 6.29 25.14
C VAL A 11 28.13 6.38 23.78
N LEU A 12 28.81 5.90 22.74
CA LEU A 12 28.29 5.81 21.38
C LEU A 12 27.98 4.35 21.05
N TRP A 13 26.75 4.08 20.62
CA TRP A 13 26.38 2.77 20.07
C TRP A 13 26.03 2.95 18.58
N LYS A 14 26.82 2.34 17.69
CA LYS A 14 26.69 2.52 16.23
C LYS A 14 26.59 3.99 15.80
N GLY A 15 27.42 4.86 16.38
CA GLY A 15 27.43 6.30 16.10
C GLY A 15 26.29 7.11 16.73
N SER A 16 25.38 6.47 17.49
CA SER A 16 24.31 7.16 18.22
C SER A 16 24.73 7.42 19.67
N THR A 17 24.61 8.68 20.09
CA THR A 17 24.92 9.14 21.45
C THR A 17 23.87 8.64 22.45
N LEU A 18 24.30 7.86 23.44
CA LEU A 18 23.42 7.42 24.53
C LEU A 18 23.43 8.47 25.65
N HIS A 19 22.32 9.21 25.78
CA HIS A 19 22.17 10.19 26.86
C HIS A 19 21.97 9.50 28.20
N MET A 20 22.88 9.76 29.14
CA MET A 20 22.81 9.28 30.52
C MET A 20 21.59 9.90 31.22
N GLY A 21 20.59 9.07 31.56
CA GLY A 21 19.47 9.49 32.43
C GLY A 21 19.91 9.70 33.88
N ARG A 22 19.16 10.49 34.66
CA ARG A 22 19.45 10.70 36.10
C ARG A 22 19.47 9.37 36.86
N ALA A 23 20.44 9.23 37.76
CA ALA A 23 20.59 8.06 38.62
C ALA A 23 19.31 7.80 39.45
N GLN A 24 18.70 6.63 39.28
CA GLN A 24 17.60 6.14 40.11
C GLN A 24 18.11 5.20 41.21
N ARG A 25 17.49 5.25 42.40
CA ARG A 25 17.85 4.37 43.53
C ARG A 25 17.68 2.90 43.14
N GLY A 26 18.74 2.11 43.32
CA GLY A 26 18.76 0.67 43.02
C GLY A 26 19.57 0.28 41.78
N ARG A 27 20.06 1.24 40.97
CA ARG A 27 20.99 0.95 39.87
C ARG A 27 22.41 0.67 40.39
N PRO A 28 23.15 -0.24 39.73
CA PRO A 28 24.54 -0.53 40.10
C PRO A 28 25.39 0.74 40.06
N SER A 29 26.16 0.96 41.12
CA SER A 29 27.05 2.12 41.29
C SER A 29 28.29 2.07 40.40
N ASP A 30 28.56 0.94 39.77
CA ASP A 30 29.70 0.72 38.88
C ASP A 30 29.31 0.95 37.41
N LEU A 31 30.07 1.82 36.75
CA LEU A 31 29.93 2.16 35.32
C LEU A 31 30.00 0.91 34.43
N ALA A 32 30.80 -0.09 34.79
CA ALA A 32 30.91 -1.33 34.03
C ALA A 32 29.64 -2.20 34.12
N ALA A 33 29.03 -2.29 35.30
CA ALA A 33 27.78 -3.01 35.52
C ALA A 33 26.59 -2.31 34.84
N HIS A 34 26.54 -0.97 34.87
CA HIS A 34 25.53 -0.21 34.15
C HIS A 34 25.70 -0.30 32.62
N ARG A 35 26.94 -0.32 32.11
CA ARG A 35 27.24 -0.60 30.69
C ARG A 35 26.70 -1.97 30.26
N GLY A 36 26.89 -2.99 31.08
CA GLY A 36 26.34 -4.32 30.84
C GLY A 36 24.80 -4.36 30.81
N GLU A 37 24.15 -3.56 31.65
CA GLU A 37 22.69 -3.39 31.68
C GLU A 37 22.16 -2.73 30.41
N VAL A 38 22.73 -1.59 29.99
CA VAL A 38 22.31 -0.87 28.79
C VAL A 38 22.47 -1.72 27.53
N ILE A 39 23.59 -2.45 27.40
CA ILE A 39 23.81 -3.34 26.25
C ILE A 39 22.74 -4.44 26.20
N ARG A 40 22.40 -5.01 27.36
CA ARG A 40 21.36 -6.04 27.47
C ARG A 40 19.99 -5.50 27.05
N ASP A 41 19.64 -4.31 27.52
CA ASP A 41 18.37 -3.66 27.19
C ASP A 41 18.30 -3.33 25.68
N CYS A 42 19.38 -2.78 25.10
CA CYS A 42 19.46 -2.53 23.67
C CYS A 42 19.31 -3.82 22.84
N GLN A 43 19.98 -4.90 23.24
CA GLN A 43 19.84 -6.21 22.59
C GLN A 43 18.42 -6.77 22.73
N GLN A 44 17.80 -6.62 23.90
CA GLN A 44 16.43 -7.06 24.13
C GLN A 44 15.44 -6.28 23.26
N ILE A 45 15.60 -4.96 23.15
CA ILE A 45 14.79 -4.12 22.26
C ILE A 45 14.98 -4.57 20.81
N LEU A 46 16.22 -4.75 20.34
CA LEU A 46 16.50 -5.21 18.98
C LEU A 46 15.90 -6.58 18.68
N ASN A 47 16.05 -7.54 19.60
CA ASN A 47 15.49 -8.87 19.41
C ASN A 47 13.96 -8.83 19.41
N SER A 48 13.35 -8.00 20.27
CA SER A 48 11.90 -7.82 20.32
C SER A 48 11.39 -7.14 19.04
N THR A 49 12.07 -6.10 18.56
CA THR A 49 11.68 -5.42 17.32
C THR A 49 11.83 -6.34 16.11
N LEU A 50 12.93 -7.07 15.99
CA LEU A 50 13.12 -8.07 14.94
C LEU A 50 12.07 -9.17 15.01
N HIS A 51 11.76 -9.68 16.21
CA HIS A 51 10.71 -10.68 16.39
C HIS A 51 9.34 -10.15 15.94
N HIS A 52 8.97 -8.94 16.32
CA HIS A 52 7.69 -8.35 15.91
C HIS A 52 7.64 -7.99 14.43
N LEU A 53 8.75 -7.53 13.84
CA LEU A 53 8.86 -7.29 12.40
C LEU A 53 8.73 -8.59 11.63
N GLY A 54 9.45 -9.65 12.01
CA GLY A 54 9.34 -10.97 11.39
C GLY A 54 7.93 -11.51 11.50
N ARG A 55 7.35 -11.55 12.71
CA ARG A 55 5.97 -12.00 12.91
C ARG A 55 4.94 -11.24 12.06
N ARG A 56 5.19 -9.96 11.77
CA ARG A 56 4.29 -9.13 10.96
C ARG A 56 4.51 -9.29 9.46
N PHE A 57 5.76 -9.36 9.01
CA PHE A 57 6.12 -9.26 7.59
C PHE A 57 6.59 -10.58 6.97
N ASP A 58 6.93 -11.61 7.75
CA ASP A 58 7.45 -12.88 7.21
C ASP A 58 6.43 -13.55 6.29
N ALA A 59 5.15 -13.54 6.64
CA ALA A 59 4.10 -14.08 5.78
C ALA A 59 4.00 -13.33 4.44
N LEU A 60 4.18 -12.00 4.48
CA LEU A 60 4.19 -11.14 3.30
C LEU A 60 5.43 -11.42 2.44
N LEU A 61 6.60 -11.52 3.06
CA LEU A 61 7.88 -11.80 2.39
C LEU A 61 7.93 -13.24 1.84
N SER A 62 7.23 -14.17 2.47
CA SER A 62 7.08 -15.55 2.02
C SER A 62 6.10 -15.70 0.85
N GLN A 63 5.27 -14.69 0.58
CA GLN A 63 4.34 -14.73 -0.54
C GLN A 63 5.11 -14.68 -1.87
N SER A 64 4.91 -15.70 -2.70
CA SER A 64 5.67 -15.89 -3.94
C SER A 64 5.59 -14.69 -4.89
N VAL A 65 4.43 -14.05 -5.01
CA VAL A 65 4.20 -12.88 -5.88
C VAL A 65 4.91 -11.63 -5.37
N LEU A 66 4.88 -11.40 -4.05
CA LEU A 66 5.55 -10.24 -3.44
C LEU A 66 7.06 -10.40 -3.42
N SER A 67 7.53 -11.63 -3.21
CA SER A 67 8.94 -11.95 -3.41
C SER A 67 9.36 -11.71 -4.87
N ALA A 68 8.51 -12.04 -5.85
CA ALA A 68 8.78 -11.77 -7.26
C ALA A 68 8.78 -10.26 -7.59
N ALA A 69 7.90 -9.48 -6.94
CA ALA A 69 7.82 -8.03 -7.11
C ALA A 69 9.12 -7.29 -6.75
N ARG A 70 10.04 -7.93 -6.01
CA ARG A 70 11.39 -7.41 -5.75
C ARG A 70 12.24 -7.26 -7.01
N VAL A 71 11.82 -7.82 -8.16
CA VAL A 71 12.46 -7.56 -9.47
C VAL A 71 12.54 -6.06 -9.79
N PHE A 72 11.59 -5.26 -9.30
CA PHE A 72 11.59 -3.80 -9.46
C PHE A 72 12.48 -3.05 -8.46
N GLN A 73 13.17 -3.75 -7.56
CA GLN A 73 14.00 -3.13 -6.53
C GLN A 73 15.37 -2.76 -7.10
N PHE A 74 15.56 -1.48 -7.44
CA PHE A 74 16.82 -1.00 -8.04
C PHE A 74 17.98 -0.79 -7.06
N SER A 75 17.77 -0.97 -5.75
CA SER A 75 18.84 -0.80 -4.76
C SER A 75 19.94 -1.87 -4.89
N SER A 76 19.63 -3.02 -5.48
CA SER A 76 20.62 -4.08 -5.77
C SER A 76 21.42 -3.80 -7.05
N TRP A 77 20.83 -3.12 -8.04
CA TRP A 77 21.48 -2.84 -9.35
C TRP A 77 22.67 -1.89 -9.29
N GLN A 78 22.91 -1.24 -8.14
CA GLN A 78 24.05 -0.34 -7.94
C GLN A 78 25.29 -1.08 -7.43
N GLN A 79 25.15 -2.34 -7.03
CA GLN A 79 26.24 -3.17 -6.49
C GLN A 79 26.78 -4.18 -7.51
N GLU A 80 26.05 -4.41 -8.60
CA GLU A 80 26.52 -5.17 -9.76
C GLU A 80 27.52 -4.28 -10.51
N ASP A 81 28.82 -4.60 -10.41
CA ASP A 81 29.86 -3.89 -11.15
C ASP A 81 29.61 -4.05 -12.66
N GLU A 82 29.95 -3.04 -13.47
CA GLU A 82 29.74 -3.00 -14.94
C GLU A 82 30.43 -4.15 -15.71
N GLU A 83 31.23 -4.98 -15.02
CA GLU A 83 32.00 -6.10 -15.58
C GLU A 83 31.34 -7.48 -15.36
N GLU A 84 30.29 -7.59 -14.55
CA GLU A 84 29.47 -8.80 -14.52
C GLU A 84 28.54 -8.77 -15.73
N GLU A 85 28.97 -9.42 -16.83
CA GLU A 85 28.10 -9.70 -17.98
C GLU A 85 26.76 -10.26 -17.46
N GLU A 86 25.64 -9.71 -17.93
CA GLU A 86 24.29 -10.25 -17.66
C GLU A 86 24.32 -11.74 -18.03
N ASP A 87 24.52 -12.60 -17.03
CA ASP A 87 24.56 -14.05 -17.22
C ASP A 87 23.16 -14.47 -17.66
N ASP A 88 23.05 -15.28 -18.72
CA ASP A 88 21.77 -15.76 -19.24
C ASP A 88 20.89 -16.35 -18.10
N THR A 89 21.54 -16.89 -17.06
CA THR A 89 20.91 -17.41 -15.84
C THR A 89 20.18 -16.33 -15.02
N GLU A 90 20.70 -15.11 -14.90
CA GLU A 90 20.07 -14.04 -14.12
C GLU A 90 18.84 -13.46 -14.83
N ASP A 91 18.95 -13.28 -16.15
CA ASP A 91 17.84 -12.83 -16.99
C ASP A 91 16.67 -13.81 -16.91
N ASP A 92 16.94 -15.13 -17.02
CA ASP A 92 15.93 -16.18 -16.85
C ASP A 92 15.22 -16.09 -15.49
N ILE A 93 15.97 -15.82 -14.42
CA ILE A 93 15.42 -15.68 -13.06
C ILE A 93 14.53 -14.44 -12.96
N GLU A 94 14.92 -13.31 -13.55
CA GLU A 94 14.12 -12.08 -13.55
C GLU A 94 12.85 -12.21 -14.37
N GLU A 95 12.95 -12.80 -15.56
CA GLU A 95 11.80 -13.08 -16.40
C GLU A 95 10.81 -14.01 -15.69
N ASP A 96 11.29 -15.02 -14.96
CA ASP A 96 10.44 -15.90 -14.16
C ASP A 96 9.72 -15.16 -13.02
N LYS A 97 10.35 -14.14 -12.43
CA LYS A 97 9.66 -13.26 -11.47
C LYS A 97 8.55 -12.47 -12.15
N LEU A 98 8.79 -11.89 -13.33
CA LEU A 98 7.77 -11.17 -14.10
C LEU A 98 6.61 -12.09 -14.52
N ARG A 99 6.91 -13.29 -15.02
CA ARG A 99 5.92 -14.33 -15.35
C ARG A 99 5.07 -14.69 -14.14
N LYS A 100 5.68 -14.80 -12.95
CA LYS A 100 4.96 -15.09 -11.71
C LYS A 100 3.99 -13.97 -11.31
N ILE A 101 4.38 -12.71 -11.47
CA ILE A 101 3.48 -11.56 -11.23
C ILE A 101 2.34 -11.56 -12.24
N TYR A 102 2.65 -11.73 -13.53
CA TYR A 102 1.65 -11.81 -14.59
C TYR A 102 0.62 -12.92 -14.33
N ARG A 103 1.06 -14.15 -14.01
CA ARG A 103 0.16 -15.28 -13.72
C ARG A 103 -0.82 -14.97 -12.59
N HIS A 104 -0.39 -14.23 -11.57
CA HIS A 104 -1.26 -13.85 -10.46
C HIS A 104 -2.31 -12.79 -10.87
N PHE A 105 -1.92 -11.82 -11.70
CA PHE A 105 -2.77 -10.71 -12.14
C PHE A 105 -3.24 -10.83 -13.59
N GLN A 106 -3.35 -12.06 -14.11
CA GLN A 106 -3.59 -12.33 -15.52
C GLN A 106 -4.86 -11.64 -16.03
N ARG A 107 -5.99 -11.87 -15.35
CA ARG A 107 -7.29 -11.33 -15.74
C ARG A 107 -7.30 -9.79 -15.87
N PRO A 108 -6.89 -8.99 -14.86
CA PRO A 108 -6.88 -7.54 -15.01
C PRO A 108 -5.87 -7.05 -16.05
N LEU A 109 -4.77 -7.76 -16.29
CA LEU A 109 -3.77 -7.40 -17.29
C LEU A 109 -4.29 -7.63 -18.72
N GLU A 110 -4.91 -8.78 -19.00
CA GLU A 110 -5.46 -9.12 -20.32
C GLU A 110 -6.56 -8.14 -20.75
N VAL A 111 -7.42 -7.72 -19.82
CA VAL A 111 -8.47 -6.73 -20.10
C VAL A 111 -7.87 -5.37 -20.53
N ASN A 112 -6.65 -5.05 -20.11
CA ASN A 112 -5.94 -3.82 -20.46
C ASN A 112 -5.00 -3.97 -21.67
N GLY A 113 -5.05 -5.11 -22.37
CA GLY A 113 -4.23 -5.39 -23.55
C GLY A 113 -2.76 -5.58 -23.22
N PHE A 114 -2.44 -6.17 -22.07
CA PHE A 114 -1.08 -6.54 -21.70
C PHE A 114 -0.55 -7.68 -22.54
N GLU A 115 0.70 -7.58 -22.99
CA GLU A 115 1.41 -8.61 -23.73
C GLU A 115 2.68 -9.05 -22.98
N LEU A 116 2.72 -10.32 -22.57
CA LEU A 116 3.80 -10.86 -21.75
C LEU A 116 5.16 -10.81 -22.44
N GLU A 117 5.25 -11.29 -23.68
CA GLU A 117 6.52 -11.33 -24.43
C GLU A 117 7.10 -9.94 -24.66
N SER A 118 6.23 -8.95 -24.90
CA SER A 118 6.64 -7.55 -25.00
C SER A 118 7.10 -7.02 -23.64
N ALA A 119 6.44 -7.38 -22.54
CA ALA A 119 6.90 -7.01 -21.20
C ALA A 119 8.29 -7.56 -20.86
N LEU A 120 8.58 -8.81 -21.24
CA LEU A 120 9.89 -9.43 -20.97
C LEU A 120 11.01 -8.71 -21.76
N ARG A 121 10.78 -8.38 -23.04
CA ARG A 121 11.74 -7.60 -23.84
C ARG A 121 11.92 -6.17 -23.33
N GLU A 122 10.81 -5.49 -23.05
CA GLU A 122 10.81 -4.13 -22.49
C GLU A 122 11.57 -4.06 -21.17
N TRP A 123 11.56 -5.13 -20.36
CA TRP A 123 12.21 -5.14 -19.04
C TRP A 123 13.72 -4.97 -19.15
N HIS A 124 14.36 -5.73 -20.03
CA HIS A 124 15.80 -5.70 -20.25
C HIS A 124 16.29 -4.31 -20.70
N GLU A 125 15.55 -3.70 -21.64
CA GLU A 125 15.83 -2.35 -22.11
C GLU A 125 15.61 -1.30 -21.02
N LEU A 126 14.49 -1.39 -20.29
CA LEU A 126 14.17 -0.49 -19.19
C LEU A 126 15.22 -0.57 -18.07
N LYS A 127 15.74 -1.76 -17.76
CA LYS A 127 16.78 -1.96 -16.73
C LYS A 127 18.04 -1.18 -17.07
N ARG A 128 18.48 -1.23 -18.34
CA ARG A 128 19.63 -0.45 -18.84
C ARG A 128 19.40 1.05 -18.71
N VAL A 129 18.22 1.53 -19.14
CA VAL A 129 17.84 2.95 -18.97
C VAL A 129 17.87 3.33 -17.50
N CYS A 130 17.28 2.52 -16.62
CA CYS A 130 17.28 2.77 -15.18
C CYS A 130 18.69 2.85 -14.60
N ARG A 131 19.59 1.94 -14.96
CA ARG A 131 21.01 1.96 -14.53
C ARG A 131 21.70 3.25 -14.96
N THR A 132 21.55 3.67 -16.22
CA THR A 132 22.11 4.94 -16.72
C THR A 132 21.55 6.16 -15.97
N GLN A 133 20.26 6.15 -15.63
CA GLN A 133 19.64 7.25 -14.90
C GLN A 133 20.11 7.31 -13.44
N LEU A 134 20.32 6.15 -12.81
CA LEU A 134 20.83 6.06 -11.43
C LEU A 134 22.30 6.46 -11.34
N SER A 135 23.15 6.04 -12.28
CA SER A 135 24.58 6.40 -12.29
C SER A 135 24.82 7.89 -12.48
N GLY A 136 23.92 8.58 -13.19
CA GLY A 136 23.93 10.03 -13.33
C GLY A 136 23.54 10.81 -12.06
N MET A 137 23.00 10.15 -11.03
CA MET A 137 22.54 10.80 -9.80
C MET A 137 23.59 10.73 -8.70
N ARG A 138 23.78 11.86 -7.99
CA ARG A 138 24.69 11.91 -6.82
C ARG A 138 24.21 11.06 -5.64
N ARG A 139 22.91 10.80 -5.54
CA ARG A 139 22.27 9.98 -4.50
C ARG A 139 21.10 9.22 -5.09
N PRO A 140 20.89 7.96 -4.70
CA PRO A 140 19.74 7.19 -5.17
C PRO A 140 18.43 7.83 -4.66
N PRO A 141 17.44 8.05 -5.53
CA PRO A 141 16.12 8.52 -5.15
C PRO A 141 15.37 7.47 -4.32
N SER A 142 14.28 7.88 -3.68
CA SER A 142 13.38 6.93 -3.04
C SER A 142 12.75 6.00 -4.08
N PHE A 143 12.38 4.78 -3.67
CA PHE A 143 11.73 3.82 -4.56
C PHE A 143 10.52 4.41 -5.31
N LYS A 144 9.68 5.14 -4.57
CA LYS A 144 8.49 5.79 -5.11
C LYS A 144 8.86 6.89 -6.12
N ASP A 145 9.76 7.80 -5.74
CA ASP A 145 10.08 8.96 -6.57
C ASP A 145 10.77 8.53 -7.87
N PHE A 146 11.63 7.51 -7.81
CA PHE A 146 12.28 6.94 -8.99
C PHE A 146 11.26 6.39 -9.98
N TRP A 147 10.38 5.50 -9.54
CA TRP A 147 9.42 4.86 -10.41
C TRP A 147 8.36 5.83 -10.92
N VAL A 148 7.95 6.83 -10.13
CA VAL A 148 7.09 7.92 -10.61
C VAL A 148 7.76 8.75 -11.70
N MET A 149 9.06 9.02 -11.57
CA MET A 149 9.83 9.71 -12.61
C MET A 149 9.92 8.86 -13.89
N MET A 150 10.31 7.58 -13.78
CA MET A 150 10.40 6.67 -14.93
C MET A 150 9.05 6.51 -15.64
N LEU A 151 7.97 6.30 -14.88
CA LEU A 151 6.60 6.21 -15.40
C LEU A 151 6.17 7.45 -16.17
N ARG A 152 6.65 8.65 -15.81
CA ARG A 152 6.30 9.89 -16.53
C ARG A 152 7.10 10.08 -17.81
N ARG A 153 8.31 9.53 -17.86
CA ARG A 153 9.26 9.78 -18.95
C ARG A 153 9.13 8.73 -20.06
N GLU A 154 9.06 7.46 -19.68
CA GLU A 154 9.21 6.34 -20.62
C GLU A 154 7.90 5.56 -20.83
N GLU A 155 6.74 6.09 -20.40
CA GLU A 155 5.46 5.35 -20.34
C GLU A 155 5.08 4.64 -21.64
N GLN A 156 5.34 5.33 -22.76
CA GLN A 156 4.92 4.88 -24.09
C GLN A 156 5.83 3.77 -24.61
N GLU A 157 7.10 3.76 -24.22
CA GLU A 157 8.12 2.83 -24.71
C GLU A 157 8.08 1.52 -23.93
N TYR A 158 7.82 1.56 -22.62
CA TYR A 158 7.78 0.37 -21.74
C TYR A 158 6.40 0.12 -21.13
N ARG A 159 5.36 0.23 -21.96
CA ARG A 159 3.95 0.20 -21.52
C ARG A 159 3.59 -1.09 -20.80
N ASN A 160 4.04 -2.26 -21.25
CA ASN A 160 3.64 -3.53 -20.66
C ASN A 160 4.30 -3.73 -19.29
N VAL A 161 5.61 -3.50 -19.19
CA VAL A 161 6.32 -3.58 -17.89
C VAL A 161 5.73 -2.61 -16.88
N PHE A 162 5.38 -1.39 -17.31
CA PHE A 162 4.78 -0.42 -16.40
C PHE A 162 3.38 -0.79 -15.92
N GLN A 163 2.63 -1.61 -16.66
CA GLN A 163 1.39 -2.17 -16.13
C GLN A 163 1.67 -3.13 -14.95
N LEU A 164 2.70 -3.98 -15.03
CA LEU A 164 3.12 -4.83 -13.92
C LEU A 164 3.60 -3.99 -12.73
N LEU A 165 4.42 -2.96 -12.98
CA LEU A 165 4.91 -2.06 -11.94
C LEU A 165 3.76 -1.34 -11.22
N ARG A 166 2.74 -0.86 -11.95
CA ARG A 166 1.56 -0.21 -11.36
C ARG A 166 0.81 -1.15 -10.42
N LEU A 167 0.67 -2.42 -10.78
CA LEU A 167 0.07 -3.41 -9.88
C LEU A 167 0.90 -3.53 -8.60
N VAL A 168 2.22 -3.69 -8.70
CA VAL A 168 3.11 -3.77 -7.52
C VAL A 168 3.01 -2.52 -6.64
N LEU A 169 3.00 -1.32 -7.23
CA LEU A 169 2.89 -0.05 -6.52
C LEU A 169 1.53 0.16 -5.83
N THR A 170 0.49 -0.57 -6.21
CA THR A 170 -0.86 -0.45 -5.64
C THR A 170 -1.14 -1.49 -4.54
N ILE A 171 -0.22 -2.43 -4.29
CA ILE A 171 -0.40 -3.43 -3.24
C ILE A 171 -0.32 -2.76 -1.86
N PRO A 172 -1.38 -2.81 -1.03
CA PRO A 172 -1.32 -2.28 0.32
C PRO A 172 -0.45 -3.18 1.21
N ILE A 173 0.65 -2.64 1.72
CA ILE A 173 1.61 -3.38 2.58
C ILE A 173 1.20 -3.34 4.06
N HIS A 174 0.23 -2.48 4.43
CA HIS A 174 -0.18 -2.32 5.82
C HIS A 174 -1.65 -1.92 5.95
N THR A 175 -2.27 -2.34 7.05
CA THR A 175 -3.69 -2.11 7.37
C THR A 175 -3.93 -0.81 8.13
N ALA A 176 -2.91 0.02 8.38
CA ALA A 176 -3.09 1.23 9.20
C ALA A 176 -4.04 2.25 8.54
N GLU A 177 -4.08 2.29 7.20
CA GLU A 177 -5.10 3.05 6.47
C GLU A 177 -6.52 2.50 6.75
N CYS A 178 -6.68 1.18 6.84
CA CYS A 178 -7.95 0.56 7.24
C CYS A 178 -8.32 0.90 8.69
N GLU A 179 -7.36 0.89 9.61
CA GLU A 179 -7.60 1.28 11.02
C GLU A 179 -8.02 2.76 11.12
N ARG A 180 -7.42 3.63 10.32
CA ARG A 180 -7.83 5.03 10.19
C ARG A 180 -9.23 5.17 9.61
N SER A 181 -9.58 4.40 8.56
CA SER A 181 -10.92 4.45 7.97
C SER A 181 -12.00 3.90 8.91
N PHE A 182 -11.70 2.88 9.72
CA PHE A 182 -12.59 2.41 10.79
C PHE A 182 -12.74 3.45 11.91
N SER A 183 -11.66 4.10 12.31
CA SER A 183 -11.71 5.18 13.29
C SER A 183 -12.57 6.35 12.80
N LEU A 184 -12.47 6.69 11.51
CA LEU A 184 -13.32 7.67 10.86
C LEU A 184 -14.79 7.21 10.82
N MET A 185 -15.05 5.94 10.49
CA MET A 185 -16.39 5.37 10.51
C MET A 185 -17.05 5.54 11.87
N ASN A 186 -16.31 5.29 12.97
CA ASN A 186 -16.81 5.48 14.33
C ASN A 186 -17.13 6.96 14.65
N ARG A 187 -16.45 7.91 14.01
CA ARG A 187 -16.78 9.34 14.13
C ARG A 187 -18.05 9.73 13.37
N VAL A 188 -18.29 9.08 12.23
CA VAL A 188 -19.50 9.29 11.42
C VAL A 188 -20.71 8.60 12.07
N LYS A 189 -20.54 7.36 12.52
CA LYS A 189 -21.54 6.53 13.19
C LYS A 189 -21.38 6.64 14.70
N THR A 190 -21.87 7.74 15.24
CA THR A 190 -21.96 7.94 16.70
C THR A 190 -23.19 7.25 17.28
N ASP A 191 -23.29 7.14 18.60
CA ASP A 191 -24.46 6.53 19.28
C ASP A 191 -25.80 7.16 18.84
N TRP A 192 -25.80 8.49 18.63
CA TRP A 192 -26.93 9.27 18.14
C TRP A 192 -27.21 9.11 16.63
N ARG A 193 -26.26 8.56 15.87
CA ARG A 193 -26.35 8.29 14.42
C ARG A 193 -26.21 6.80 14.10
N SER A 194 -26.56 5.94 15.05
CA SER A 194 -26.42 4.48 14.94
C SER A 194 -27.27 3.86 13.82
N CYS A 195 -28.38 4.51 13.44
CA CYS A 195 -29.30 4.06 12.38
C CYS A 195 -29.02 4.63 10.98
N LEU A 196 -27.81 5.14 10.72
CA LEU A 196 -27.46 5.65 9.39
C LEU A 196 -27.52 4.52 8.35
N ALA A 197 -28.28 4.72 7.27
CA ALA A 197 -28.38 3.74 6.19
C ALA A 197 -26.98 3.46 5.58
N PRO A 198 -26.65 2.21 5.19
CA PRO A 198 -25.33 1.85 4.66
C PRO A 198 -24.88 2.72 3.46
N ALA A 199 -25.81 3.05 2.56
CA ALA A 199 -25.52 3.92 1.42
C ALA A 199 -25.11 5.34 1.86
N CYS A 200 -25.79 5.89 2.87
CA CYS A 200 -25.47 7.21 3.41
C CYS A 200 -24.12 7.19 4.16
N LEU A 201 -23.86 6.14 4.94
CA LEU A 201 -22.57 5.94 5.60
C LEU A 201 -21.42 5.90 4.59
N THR A 202 -21.60 5.12 3.53
CA THR A 202 -20.60 4.98 2.45
C THR A 202 -20.32 6.33 1.80
N SER A 203 -21.35 7.11 1.47
CA SER A 203 -21.17 8.46 0.91
C SER A 203 -20.45 9.41 1.86
N LEU A 204 -20.81 9.42 3.15
CA LEU A 204 -20.14 10.27 4.15
C LEU A 204 -18.68 9.87 4.35
N MET A 205 -18.40 8.56 4.38
CA MET A 205 -17.03 8.05 4.46
C MET A 205 -16.23 8.42 3.21
N ALA A 206 -16.80 8.28 2.01
CA ALA A 206 -16.14 8.65 0.76
C ALA A 206 -15.79 10.15 0.71
N ILE A 207 -16.71 11.02 1.14
CA ILE A 207 -16.46 12.47 1.24
C ILE A 207 -15.35 12.74 2.26
N SER A 208 -15.41 12.09 3.42
CA SER A 208 -14.47 12.32 4.52
C SER A 208 -13.06 11.76 4.27
N LEU A 209 -12.94 10.73 3.43
CA LEU A 209 -11.66 10.13 3.00
C LEU A 209 -11.09 10.81 1.76
N SER A 210 -11.85 11.67 1.09
CA SER A 210 -11.37 12.37 -0.10
C SER A 210 -10.23 13.32 0.27
N GLU A 211 -9.20 13.37 -0.57
CA GLU A 211 -8.06 14.28 -0.39
C GLU A 211 -8.42 15.74 -0.73
N GLN A 212 -9.59 15.96 -1.34
CA GLN A 212 -10.06 17.28 -1.74
C GLN A 212 -10.68 18.01 -0.54
N SER A 213 -10.11 19.17 -0.19
CA SER A 213 -10.75 20.07 0.77
C SER A 213 -11.92 20.81 0.10
N VAL A 214 -12.81 21.38 0.92
CA VAL A 214 -13.89 22.25 0.45
C VAL A 214 -13.35 23.42 -0.39
N GLU A 215 -12.14 23.89 -0.11
CA GLU A 215 -11.50 25.00 -0.84
C GLU A 215 -11.01 24.58 -2.24
N THR A 216 -10.61 23.33 -2.39
CA THR A 216 -10.05 22.78 -3.65
C THR A 216 -11.09 22.03 -4.50
N PHE A 217 -12.29 21.83 -3.97
CA PHE A 217 -13.33 21.05 -4.63
C PHE A 217 -13.94 21.81 -5.81
N ASP A 218 -13.87 21.23 -7.01
CA ASP A 218 -14.58 21.74 -8.19
C ASP A 218 -16.02 21.19 -8.23
N PRO A 219 -17.05 22.04 -8.04
CA PRO A 219 -18.44 21.57 -8.06
C PRO A 219 -18.98 21.33 -9.48
N VAL A 220 -18.31 21.79 -10.53
CA VAL A 220 -18.83 21.77 -11.90
C VAL A 220 -19.16 20.35 -12.39
N PRO A 221 -18.32 19.32 -12.19
CA PRO A 221 -18.65 17.94 -12.57
C PRO A 221 -19.90 17.42 -11.86
N ALA A 222 -20.04 17.71 -10.56
CA ALA A 222 -21.19 17.29 -9.77
C ALA A 222 -22.48 17.97 -10.24
N ILE A 223 -22.42 19.27 -10.55
CA ILE A 223 -23.55 20.03 -11.11
C ILE A 223 -23.95 19.45 -12.47
N ARG A 224 -22.99 19.15 -13.35
CA ARG A 224 -23.27 18.55 -14.67
C ARG A 224 -23.93 17.18 -14.53
N LEU A 225 -23.42 16.33 -13.63
CA LEU A 225 -24.00 15.02 -13.35
C LEU A 225 -25.42 15.14 -12.79
N TRP A 226 -25.64 16.07 -11.86
CA TRP A 226 -26.98 16.40 -11.36
C TRP A 226 -27.89 16.95 -12.48
N TRP A 227 -27.33 17.70 -13.43
CA TRP A 227 -28.02 18.23 -14.61
C TRP A 227 -28.49 17.15 -15.57
N THR A 228 -27.65 16.14 -15.83
CA THR A 228 -27.89 15.11 -16.85
C THR A 228 -28.63 13.87 -16.32
N ALA A 229 -28.60 13.59 -15.01
CA ALA A 229 -29.23 12.41 -14.39
C ALA A 229 -30.78 12.47 -14.31
N GLY A 230 -31.45 13.07 -15.30
CA GLY A 230 -32.84 13.48 -15.26
C GLY A 230 -33.88 12.41 -14.86
N ARG A 231 -34.52 12.63 -13.72
CA ARG A 231 -35.98 12.51 -13.50
C ARG A 231 -36.38 13.59 -12.50
N ARG A 232 -36.78 14.76 -13.03
CA ARG A 232 -36.90 16.01 -12.27
C ARG A 232 -38.33 16.45 -11.98
N ARG A 233 -39.30 15.59 -12.19
CA ARG A 233 -40.60 15.78 -11.57
C ARG A 233 -40.65 14.80 -10.40
N PRO A 234 -40.69 15.26 -9.14
CA PRO A 234 -41.42 14.47 -8.17
C PRO A 234 -42.77 14.20 -8.85
N SER A 235 -43.23 12.95 -8.82
CA SER A 235 -44.65 12.70 -9.05
C SER A 235 -45.41 13.38 -7.91
N THR A 236 -45.46 14.71 -7.91
CA THR A 236 -46.49 15.46 -7.20
C THR A 236 -47.76 15.13 -7.96
N ALA A 237 -48.36 14.00 -7.60
CA ALA A 237 -49.79 13.91 -7.76
C ALA A 237 -50.34 15.19 -7.10
N PRO A 238 -51.17 15.98 -7.80
CA PRO A 238 -51.80 17.14 -7.18
C PRO A 238 -52.44 16.69 -5.87
N TYR A 239 -52.29 17.48 -4.81
CA TYR A 239 -52.93 17.18 -3.54
C TYR A 239 -54.42 16.98 -3.79
N GLY A 240 -54.87 15.75 -3.58
CA GLY A 240 -56.20 15.29 -3.94
C GLY A 240 -56.42 13.88 -3.42
N PRO A 241 -57.68 13.43 -3.35
CA PRO A 241 -58.01 12.11 -2.83
C PRO A 241 -57.30 11.04 -3.64
N ARG A 242 -56.47 10.22 -3.00
CA ARG A 242 -55.90 9.04 -3.65
C ARG A 242 -57.05 8.07 -3.94
N PRO A 243 -57.19 7.52 -5.15
CA PRO A 243 -58.16 6.45 -5.39
C PRO A 243 -57.80 5.29 -4.46
N ARG A 244 -58.79 4.85 -3.70
CA ARG A 244 -58.67 3.69 -2.82
C ARG A 244 -58.47 2.48 -3.73
N GLY A 245 -57.26 1.91 -3.71
CA GLY A 245 -56.96 0.70 -4.47
C GLY A 245 -57.98 -0.38 -4.12
N GLU A 246 -58.64 -0.91 -5.15
CA GLU A 246 -59.50 -2.07 -5.04
C GLU A 246 -58.66 -3.23 -4.49
N THR A 247 -59.16 -3.80 -3.41
CA THR A 247 -58.58 -4.95 -2.75
C THR A 247 -59.06 -6.18 -3.49
N GLU A 248 -58.22 -6.80 -4.30
CA GLU A 248 -58.44 -8.16 -4.83
C GLU A 248 -57.15 -8.95 -4.58
N THR A 249 -57.02 -9.52 -3.39
CA THR A 249 -57.24 -10.94 -3.00
C THR A 249 -56.00 -11.84 -3.13
N PRO A 250 -55.78 -12.73 -2.14
CA PRO A 250 -54.47 -13.32 -1.84
C PRO A 250 -54.21 -14.59 -2.65
N ILE A 251 -52.95 -14.83 -3.04
CA ILE A 251 -52.50 -16.14 -3.52
C ILE A 251 -51.27 -16.58 -2.72
N SER A 252 -51.57 -17.50 -1.79
CA SER A 252 -50.82 -18.69 -1.38
C SER A 252 -49.35 -18.56 -0.97
N ASP A 253 -49.12 -18.71 0.34
CA ASP A 253 -47.93 -19.36 0.88
C ASP A 253 -47.75 -20.76 0.26
N SER A 254 -46.54 -21.09 -0.21
CA SER A 254 -46.02 -22.46 -0.25
C SER A 254 -44.50 -22.45 -0.41
N THR A 255 -43.86 -22.84 0.70
CA THR A 255 -42.66 -23.68 0.84
C THR A 255 -41.28 -23.14 0.42
N SER A 256 -40.52 -22.77 1.46
CA SER A 256 -39.20 -23.30 1.83
C SER A 256 -38.52 -24.26 0.84
N SER A 257 -37.26 -23.97 0.50
CA SER A 257 -36.14 -24.91 0.62
C SER A 257 -34.83 -24.12 0.67
N GLU A 258 -34.20 -24.16 1.83
CA GLU A 258 -32.76 -24.00 2.01
C GLU A 258 -32.07 -25.17 1.28
N GLU A 259 -31.00 -24.92 0.54
CA GLU A 259 -29.95 -25.92 0.36
C GLU A 259 -28.59 -25.21 0.51
N GLU A 260 -27.96 -25.52 1.63
CA GLU A 260 -26.51 -25.51 1.80
C GLU A 260 -25.87 -26.48 0.82
N GLN A 261 -24.79 -26.04 0.17
CA GLN A 261 -23.58 -26.83 -0.06
C GLN A 261 -22.41 -25.90 -0.38
#